data_AF-A0A8T2T2B7-F1
#
_entry.id   AF-A0A8T2T2B7-F1
#
_cell.length_a   1.000
_cell.length_b   1.000
_cell.length_c   1.000
_cell.angle_alpha   90.00
_cell.angle_beta   90.00
_cell.angle_gamma   90.00
#
_symmetry.space_group_name_H-M   'P 1'
#
loop_
_entity.id
_entity.type
_entity.pdbx_description
1 polymer ?
#
loop_
_entity_poly.entity_id
_entity_poly.type
_entity_poly.pdbx_seq_one_letter_code
_entity_poly.pdbx_strand_id
1 'polypeptide(L)'
;MIPSSRAFKRLISNRQVCPKAPLVVHEVVYVVYQLNVFGSRGPRRMLCTLHSIPASMMEVGCENQLSVETSTEDDSAFQCRMPKACKPNIESLKLGAVNSVSLPLILKNKAPRWHEQLQCWCLNFRGRVTVASVKNFQLVASFDTSNPSMLHHEQEKVILQFGKIGKDVYTMDYRYPLSAFEAFAMCLTSFGTKLGCE
;
A
#
# COMPACT_ATOMS: atom_id res chain seq x y z
N MET A 1 68.32 -32.91 0.46
CA MET A 1 67.43 -33.12 1.62
C MET A 1 66.12 -32.41 1.35
N ILE A 2 65.01 -33.15 1.28
CA ILE A 2 63.67 -32.62 1.01
C ILE A 2 63.00 -32.33 2.37
N PRO A 3 62.35 -31.17 2.58
CA PRO A 3 61.31 -31.04 3.60
C PRO A 3 59.96 -30.82 2.90
N SER A 4 59.15 -31.88 2.75
CA SER A 4 58.00 -32.22 3.60
C SER A 4 56.98 -31.10 3.75
N SER A 5 55.85 -31.24 3.03
CA SER A 5 54.69 -30.36 3.09
C SER A 5 54.02 -30.40 4.48
N ARG A 6 53.69 -29.22 5.03
CA ARG A 6 52.73 -29.10 6.14
C ARG A 6 51.41 -28.57 5.57
N ALA A 7 50.43 -29.47 5.46
CA ALA A 7 49.07 -29.11 5.10
C ALA A 7 48.44 -28.27 6.23
N PHE A 8 48.17 -26.99 5.97
CA PHE A 8 47.34 -26.15 6.83
C PHE A 8 45.87 -26.58 6.70
N LYS A 9 45.38 -27.39 7.63
CA LYS A 9 43.94 -27.61 7.80
C LYS A 9 43.33 -26.36 8.44
N ARG A 10 42.84 -25.42 7.63
CA ARG A 10 41.93 -24.37 8.09
C ARG A 10 40.65 -25.03 8.58
N LEU A 11 40.47 -25.10 9.90
CA LEU A 11 39.18 -25.35 10.53
C LEU A 11 38.29 -24.13 10.25
N ILE A 12 37.53 -24.18 9.15
CA ILE A 12 36.46 -23.21 8.90
C ILE A 12 35.35 -23.57 9.88
N SER A 13 35.25 -22.82 10.99
CA SER A 13 34.11 -22.94 11.88
C SER A 13 32.87 -22.46 11.12
N ASN A 14 31.93 -23.36 10.87
CA ASN A 14 30.59 -23.00 10.44
C ASN A 14 29.88 -22.31 11.62
N ARG A 15 30.10 -21.01 11.79
CA ARG A 15 29.21 -20.19 12.62
C ARG A 15 27.92 -20.01 11.84
N GLN A 16 27.01 -20.96 12.03
CA GLN A 16 25.62 -20.81 11.65
C GLN A 16 25.01 -19.71 12.53
N VAL A 17 25.03 -18.47 12.04
CA VAL A 17 24.27 -17.38 12.64
C VAL A 17 22.89 -17.39 12.00
N CYS A 18 22.00 -18.25 12.49
CA CYS A 18 20.57 -18.09 12.26
C CYS A 18 20.04 -17.22 13.39
N PRO A 19 19.79 -15.92 13.19
CA PRO A 19 19.05 -15.15 14.19
C PRO A 19 17.66 -15.78 14.31
N LYS A 20 17.37 -16.37 15.46
CA LYS A 20 16.04 -16.89 15.84
C LYS A 20 15.13 -15.70 16.16
N ALA A 21 14.93 -14.80 15.20
CA ALA A 21 13.88 -13.80 15.33
C ALA A 21 12.53 -14.54 15.29
N PRO A 22 11.58 -14.24 16.20
CA PRO A 22 10.25 -14.81 16.10
C PRO A 22 9.67 -14.44 14.72
N LEU A 23 9.11 -15.43 14.02
CA LEU A 23 8.38 -15.20 12.78
C LEU A 23 7.08 -14.46 13.14
N VAL A 24 7.11 -13.14 13.07
CA VAL A 24 5.93 -12.30 13.26
C VAL A 24 5.30 -12.03 11.90
N VAL A 25 4.02 -12.41 11.76
CA VAL A 25 3.22 -12.08 10.58
C VAL A 25 2.59 -10.72 10.81
N HIS A 26 2.83 -9.79 9.90
CA HIS A 26 2.26 -8.45 9.94
C HIS A 26 1.24 -8.27 8.81
N GLU A 27 0.06 -7.77 9.15
CA GLU A 27 -0.92 -7.33 8.14
C GLU A 27 -0.44 -6.01 7.54
N VAL A 28 -0.27 -5.99 6.21
CA VAL A 28 0.33 -4.85 5.51
C VAL A 28 -0.73 -3.96 4.87
N VAL A 29 -1.76 -4.54 4.24
CA VAL A 29 -2.86 -3.79 3.63
C VAL A 29 -4.16 -4.59 3.65
N TYR A 30 -5.27 -3.91 3.90
CA TYR A 30 -6.60 -4.45 3.73
C TYR A 30 -7.22 -3.92 2.44
N VAL A 31 -7.54 -4.80 1.48
CA VAL A 31 -8.10 -4.42 0.17
C VAL A 31 -9.53 -4.90 0.03
N VAL A 32 -10.46 -3.98 -0.17
CA VAL A 32 -11.87 -4.25 -0.41
C VAL A 32 -12.23 -3.88 -1.84
N TYR A 33 -12.86 -4.81 -2.55
CA TYR A 33 -13.51 -4.54 -3.83
C TYR A 33 -15.02 -4.49 -3.62
N GLN A 34 -15.63 -3.33 -3.89
CA GLN A 34 -17.07 -3.17 -3.90
C GLN A 34 -17.63 -3.76 -5.20
N LEU A 35 -18.64 -4.63 -5.05
CA LEU A 35 -19.42 -5.12 -6.18
C LEU A 35 -20.38 -4.03 -6.63
N ASN A 36 -20.55 -3.89 -7.93
CA ASN A 36 -21.63 -3.08 -8.47
C ASN A 36 -22.94 -3.87 -8.29
N VAL A 37 -23.88 -3.32 -7.55
CA VAL A 37 -25.22 -3.91 -7.40
C VAL A 37 -26.13 -3.36 -8.51
N PHE A 38 -27.05 -4.19 -9.02
CA PHE A 38 -28.09 -3.84 -10.00
C PHE A 38 -27.61 -3.47 -11.43
N GLY A 39 -26.65 -4.20 -11.99
CA GLY A 39 -26.36 -4.13 -13.43
C GLY A 39 -25.68 -2.83 -13.90
N SER A 40 -25.23 -1.98 -12.97
CA SER A 40 -24.41 -0.82 -13.29
C SER A 40 -23.05 -1.29 -13.83
N ARG A 41 -22.87 -1.16 -15.15
CA ARG A 41 -21.60 -1.38 -15.82
C ARG A 41 -20.65 -0.25 -15.45
N GLY A 42 -19.67 -0.54 -14.62
CA GLY A 42 -18.68 0.44 -14.17
C GLY A 42 -17.43 -0.23 -13.60
N PRO A 43 -16.28 0.46 -13.58
CA PRO A 43 -15.06 -0.06 -12.98
C PRO A 43 -15.30 -0.50 -11.52
N ARG A 44 -14.78 -1.68 -11.14
CA ARG A 44 -14.86 -2.17 -9.76
C ARG A 44 -14.23 -1.13 -8.81
N ARG A 45 -14.96 -0.71 -7.78
CA ARG A 45 -14.43 0.25 -6.79
C ARG A 45 -13.51 -0.53 -5.84
N MET A 46 -12.25 -0.12 -5.74
CA MET A 46 -11.30 -0.69 -4.80
C MET A 46 -10.90 0.34 -3.75
N LEU A 47 -10.86 -0.12 -2.51
CA LEU A 47 -10.53 0.62 -1.31
C LEU A 47 -9.41 -0.13 -0.58
N CYS A 48 -8.33 0.57 -0.26
CA CYS A 48 -7.18 -0.01 0.43
C CYS A 48 -6.96 0.75 1.74
N THR A 49 -6.83 0.01 2.84
CA THR A 49 -6.56 0.58 4.17
C THR A 49 -5.19 0.10 4.63
N LEU A 50 -4.28 1.04 4.91
CA LEU A 50 -2.94 0.78 5.41
C LEU A 50 -2.85 1.24 6.87
N HIS A 51 -2.89 0.28 7.81
CA HIS A 51 -2.90 0.59 9.24
C HIS A 51 -1.52 0.99 9.78
N SER A 52 -0.45 0.57 9.11
CA SER A 52 0.93 0.93 9.45
C SER A 52 1.35 2.30 8.93
N ILE A 53 0.58 2.91 8.03
CA ILE A 53 0.85 4.24 7.47
C ILE A 53 -0.23 5.20 7.95
N PRO A 54 0.11 6.21 8.78
CA PRO A 54 -0.88 7.18 9.23
C PRO A 54 -1.25 8.13 8.09
N ALA A 55 -2.51 8.59 8.07
CA ALA A 55 -2.99 9.57 7.10
C ALA A 55 -2.21 10.90 7.15
N SER A 56 -1.66 11.26 8.32
CA SER A 56 -0.82 12.44 8.52
C SER A 56 0.47 12.43 7.69
N MET A 57 0.97 11.27 7.26
CA MET A 57 2.11 11.21 6.33
C MET A 57 1.81 11.88 4.98
N MET A 58 0.54 12.12 4.67
CA MET A 58 0.15 12.85 3.47
C MET A 58 -0.02 14.35 3.65
N GLU A 59 0.01 14.88 4.87
CA GLU A 59 -0.10 16.32 5.11
C GLU A 59 1.18 17.02 4.62
N VAL A 60 1.02 17.94 3.67
CA VAL A 60 2.12 18.72 3.10
C VAL A 60 2.59 19.76 4.12
N GLY A 61 3.61 19.36 4.86
CA GLY A 61 4.48 20.21 5.68
C GLY A 61 5.86 19.60 5.92
N CYS A 62 6.11 18.37 5.45
CA CYS A 62 7.36 17.64 5.65
C CYS A 62 8.18 17.57 4.35
N GLU A 63 8.55 18.73 3.78
CA GLU A 63 9.66 18.75 2.81
C GLU A 63 11.03 18.73 3.49
N ASN A 64 11.10 18.83 4.82
CA ASN A 64 12.35 18.67 5.57
C ASN A 64 12.14 17.79 6.81
N GLN A 65 12.33 16.48 6.67
CA GLN A 65 13.00 15.61 7.65
C GLN A 65 12.97 14.15 7.16
N LEU A 66 13.86 13.85 6.21
CA LEU A 66 14.46 12.53 6.14
C LEU A 66 15.69 12.55 7.06
N SER A 67 15.47 12.47 8.37
CA SER A 67 16.50 12.02 9.30
C SER A 67 16.21 10.56 9.61
N VAL A 68 16.93 9.68 8.93
CA VAL A 68 17.14 8.32 9.40
C VAL A 68 18.01 8.45 10.64
N GLU A 69 17.39 8.74 11.78
CA GLU A 69 18.06 8.57 13.06
C GLU A 69 17.98 7.09 13.40
N THR A 70 19.12 6.44 13.23
CA THR A 70 19.36 5.11 13.79
C THR A 70 19.60 5.33 15.27
N SER A 71 18.54 5.35 16.09
CA SER A 71 18.68 5.24 17.54
C SER A 71 18.64 3.77 17.94
N THR A 72 19.84 3.27 18.21
CA THR A 72 20.09 2.12 19.06
C THR A 72 19.50 2.34 20.46
N GLU A 73 18.94 1.26 21.02
CA GLU A 73 18.61 1.02 22.45
C GLU A 73 17.37 1.75 23.00
N ASP A 74 16.23 1.07 23.13
CA ASP A 74 15.93 0.19 24.28
C ASP A 74 14.54 -0.47 24.17
N ASP A 75 14.49 -1.74 24.56
CA ASP A 75 13.30 -2.57 24.70
C ASP A 75 12.36 -2.03 25.79
N SER A 76 11.12 -1.65 25.46
CA SER A 76 9.91 -2.08 26.19
C SER A 76 8.61 -1.42 25.69
N ALA A 77 7.59 -2.27 25.54
CA ALA A 77 6.16 -1.95 25.52
C ALA A 77 5.51 -1.42 24.23
N PHE A 78 5.27 -2.32 23.26
CA PHE A 78 4.06 -2.27 22.44
C PHE A 78 3.40 -3.67 22.36
N GLN A 79 2.74 -4.06 23.45
CA GLN A 79 1.81 -5.19 23.43
C GLN A 79 0.42 -4.67 23.07
N CYS A 80 0.08 -4.64 21.79
CA CYS A 80 -1.31 -4.47 21.37
C CYS A 80 -2.06 -5.80 21.57
N ARG A 81 -2.63 -6.01 22.77
CA ARG A 81 -3.67 -7.03 22.99
C ARG A 81 -4.93 -6.60 22.25
N MET A 82 -5.34 -7.37 21.25
CA MET A 82 -6.64 -7.22 20.59
C MET A 82 -7.79 -7.57 21.55
N PRO A 83 -8.86 -6.76 21.63
CA PRO A 83 -10.17 -7.25 22.04
C PRO A 83 -10.82 -8.01 20.88
N LYS A 84 -11.44 -9.15 21.21
CA LYS A 84 -12.20 -9.99 20.27
C LYS A 84 -13.39 -9.24 19.68
N ALA A 85 -13.55 -9.38 18.36
CA ALA A 85 -14.74 -9.22 17.53
C ALA A 85 -15.89 -8.34 18.08
N CYS A 86 -16.00 -7.10 17.60
CA CYS A 86 -17.26 -6.36 17.57
C CYS A 86 -17.45 -5.70 16.20
N LYS A 87 -18.67 -5.83 15.66
CA LYS A 87 -19.11 -5.34 14.36
C LYS A 87 -18.94 -3.81 14.26
N PRO A 88 -18.62 -3.23 13.09
CA PRO A 88 -18.48 -1.78 12.99
C PRO A 88 -19.87 -1.13 13.02
N ASN A 89 -20.17 -0.42 14.11
CA ASN A 89 -21.26 0.56 14.14
C ASN A 89 -20.63 1.95 13.94
N ILE A 90 -20.96 2.60 12.83
CA ILE A 90 -20.54 3.96 12.51
C ILE A 90 -21.45 4.89 13.31
N GLU A 91 -21.05 5.24 14.55
CA GLU A 91 -21.60 6.38 15.31
C GLU A 91 -21.00 6.36 16.73
N SER A 92 -19.79 6.90 16.92
CA SER A 92 -19.28 7.45 18.20
C SER A 92 -17.78 7.76 18.13
N LEU A 93 -17.41 8.85 17.46
CA LEU A 93 -16.08 9.45 17.62
C LEU A 93 -16.25 10.95 17.81
N LYS A 94 -16.63 11.38 19.03
CA LYS A 94 -16.33 12.73 19.51
C LYS A 94 -16.05 12.75 21.02
N LEU A 95 -14.93 13.41 21.30
CA LEU A 95 -14.45 14.04 22.54
C LEU A 95 -14.04 13.14 23.71
N GLY A 96 -12.72 12.98 23.82
CA GLY A 96 -12.00 12.62 25.03
C GLY A 96 -10.51 12.52 24.70
N ALA A 97 -9.73 13.51 25.10
CA ALA A 97 -8.28 13.52 24.92
C ALA A 97 -7.62 12.32 25.65
N VAL A 98 -6.61 11.73 25.02
CA VAL A 98 -5.58 10.77 25.46
C VAL A 98 -5.50 9.57 24.49
N ASN A 99 -4.30 9.40 23.92
CA ASN A 99 -3.89 8.50 22.82
C ASN A 99 -4.33 9.00 21.43
N SER A 100 -3.49 9.82 20.78
CA SER A 100 -3.65 10.16 19.37
C SER A 100 -3.41 8.90 18.51
N VAL A 101 -4.43 8.04 18.40
CA VAL A 101 -4.43 6.96 17.41
C VAL A 101 -4.48 7.64 16.05
N SER A 102 -3.34 7.69 15.38
CA SER A 102 -3.23 8.22 14.03
C SER A 102 -4.17 7.43 13.12
N LEU A 103 -5.06 8.14 12.40
CA LEU A 103 -5.98 7.50 11.46
C LEU A 103 -5.18 6.77 10.36
N PRO A 104 -5.62 5.58 9.91
CA PRO A 104 -4.93 4.84 8.86
C PRO A 104 -5.04 5.56 7.51
N LEU A 105 -4.05 5.39 6.65
CA LEU A 105 -4.10 5.86 5.27
C LEU A 105 -5.11 5.03 4.48
N ILE A 106 -6.05 5.72 3.84
CA ILE A 106 -7.05 5.12 2.98
C ILE A 106 -6.77 5.54 1.54
N LEU A 107 -6.60 4.57 0.64
CA LEU A 107 -6.48 4.79 -0.79
C LEU A 107 -7.73 4.28 -1.51
N LYS A 108 -8.19 5.01 -2.53
CA LYS A 108 -9.34 4.63 -3.36
C LYS A 108 -9.02 4.77 -4.84
N ASN A 109 -9.74 4.03 -5.68
CA ASN A 109 -9.65 4.23 -7.13
C ASN A 109 -9.96 5.67 -7.51
N LYS A 110 -9.10 6.25 -8.34
CA LYS A 110 -9.38 7.51 -9.03
C LYS A 110 -10.58 7.30 -9.97
N ALA A 111 -11.53 8.23 -9.93
CA ALA A 111 -12.64 8.21 -10.87
C ALA A 111 -12.14 8.46 -12.30
N PRO A 112 -12.62 7.71 -13.31
CA PRO A 112 -12.26 7.97 -14.69
C PRO A 112 -12.76 9.35 -15.12
N ARG A 113 -12.03 9.99 -16.03
CA ARG A 113 -12.44 11.26 -16.64
C ARG A 113 -13.05 10.97 -18.01
N TRP A 114 -14.08 11.73 -18.38
CA TRP A 114 -14.58 11.71 -19.76
C TRP A 114 -13.50 12.21 -20.71
N HIS A 115 -13.22 11.43 -21.76
CA HIS A 115 -12.32 11.81 -22.83
C HIS A 115 -13.12 12.08 -24.10
N GLU A 116 -13.27 13.36 -24.44
CA GLU A 116 -14.17 13.80 -25.52
C GLU A 116 -13.80 13.22 -26.89
N GLN A 117 -12.51 13.21 -27.27
CA GLN A 117 -12.11 12.67 -28.58
C GLN A 117 -12.31 11.15 -28.71
N LEU A 118 -12.22 10.41 -27.61
CA LEU A 118 -12.35 8.95 -27.60
C LEU A 118 -13.76 8.50 -27.20
N GLN A 119 -14.64 9.45 -26.83
CA GLN A 119 -16.00 9.22 -26.35
C GLN A 119 -16.09 8.11 -25.30
N CYS A 120 -15.16 8.11 -24.35
CA CYS A 120 -15.08 7.08 -23.32
C CYS A 120 -14.63 7.64 -21.96
N TRP A 121 -15.01 6.92 -20.89
CA TRP A 121 -14.51 7.16 -19.55
C TRP A 121 -13.16 6.45 -19.39
N CYS A 122 -12.07 7.22 -19.23
CA CYS A 122 -10.74 6.64 -19.08
C CYS A 122 -9.90 7.35 -18.02
N LEU A 123 -8.86 6.66 -17.56
CA LEU A 123 -7.82 7.25 -16.71
C LEU A 123 -6.65 7.70 -17.58
N ASN A 124 -5.98 8.77 -17.18
CA ASN A 124 -4.80 9.26 -17.87
C ASN A 124 -3.54 8.59 -17.30
N PHE A 125 -3.04 7.57 -18.00
CA PHE A 125 -1.82 6.84 -17.64
C PHE A 125 -0.53 7.44 -18.23
N ARG A 126 -0.60 8.58 -18.92
CA ARG A 126 0.55 9.29 -19.51
C ARG A 126 1.46 8.38 -20.37
N GLY A 127 0.85 7.49 -21.15
CA GLY A 127 1.56 6.53 -22.00
C GLY A 127 2.17 5.32 -21.29
N ARG A 128 2.04 5.21 -19.95
CA ARG A 128 2.54 4.06 -19.18
C ARG A 128 1.71 2.80 -19.40
N VAL A 129 0.43 2.95 -19.73
CA VAL A 129 -0.51 1.85 -19.97
C VAL A 129 -1.01 1.94 -21.40
N THR A 130 -0.86 0.85 -22.15
CA THR A 130 -1.12 0.81 -23.60
C THR A 130 -2.16 -0.23 -23.98
N VAL A 131 -2.47 -1.18 -23.10
CA VAL A 131 -3.43 -2.26 -23.36
C VAL A 131 -4.64 -2.12 -22.43
N ALA A 132 -5.85 -2.15 -23.00
CA ALA A 132 -7.08 -2.12 -22.22
C ALA A 132 -7.19 -3.36 -21.30
N SER A 133 -7.54 -3.12 -20.03
CA SER A 133 -7.73 -4.18 -19.04
C SER A 133 -8.53 -3.67 -17.84
N VAL A 134 -9.34 -4.54 -17.23
CA VAL A 134 -9.97 -4.29 -15.92
C VAL A 134 -8.97 -4.13 -14.78
N LYS A 135 -7.69 -4.45 -15.02
CA LYS A 135 -6.57 -4.28 -14.09
C LYS A 135 -5.91 -2.90 -14.19
N ASN A 136 -6.34 -2.05 -15.12
CA ASN A 136 -5.79 -0.72 -15.24
C ASN A 136 -6.44 0.20 -14.20
N PHE A 137 -5.69 0.63 -13.19
CA PHE A 137 -6.22 1.49 -12.14
C PHE A 137 -5.18 2.49 -11.63
N GLN A 138 -5.68 3.57 -11.06
CA GLN A 138 -4.93 4.56 -10.29
C GLN A 138 -5.56 4.65 -8.91
N LEU A 139 -4.74 4.68 -7.86
CA LEU A 139 -5.18 4.94 -6.49
C LEU A 139 -4.73 6.34 -6.05
N VAL A 140 -5.64 7.01 -5.35
CA VAL A 140 -5.44 8.32 -4.73
C VAL A 140 -5.79 8.24 -3.24
N ALA A 141 -5.18 9.09 -2.42
CA ALA A 141 -5.55 9.18 -1.01
C ALA A 141 -6.99 9.69 -0.86
N SER A 142 -7.71 9.09 0.09
CA SER A 142 -9.02 9.55 0.52
C SER A 142 -8.88 10.21 1.87
N PHE A 143 -9.18 11.51 1.92
CA PHE A 143 -9.25 12.27 3.17
C PHE A 143 -10.72 12.49 3.54
N ASP A 144 -10.97 12.70 4.83
CA ASP A 144 -12.31 13.07 5.30
C ASP A 144 -12.65 14.48 4.81
N THR A 145 -13.80 14.63 4.16
CA THR A 145 -14.28 15.85 3.51
C THR A 145 -14.66 16.96 4.53
N SER A 146 -14.43 16.71 5.82
CA SER A 146 -14.73 17.63 6.91
C SER A 146 -13.82 18.87 6.96
N ASN A 147 -12.67 18.86 6.29
CA ASN A 147 -11.77 20.01 6.17
C ASN A 147 -11.69 20.52 4.71
N PRO A 148 -12.43 21.60 4.36
CA PRO A 148 -12.45 22.16 3.01
C PRO A 148 -11.18 22.91 2.59
N SER A 149 -10.14 23.01 3.43
CA SER A 149 -8.88 23.68 3.08
C SER A 149 -7.93 22.81 2.25
N MET A 150 -8.12 21.49 2.19
CA MET A 150 -7.29 20.52 1.44
C MET A 150 -7.96 20.08 0.12
N LEU A 151 -8.78 20.94 -0.51
CA LEU A 151 -9.94 20.47 -1.27
C LEU A 151 -9.72 19.98 -2.70
N HIS A 152 -8.61 20.21 -3.41
CA HIS A 152 -8.58 19.83 -4.84
C HIS A 152 -7.27 19.26 -5.37
N HIS A 153 -6.12 19.79 -4.98
CA HIS A 153 -4.87 19.38 -5.62
C HIS A 153 -4.32 18.03 -5.13
N GLU A 154 -4.55 17.67 -3.87
CA GLU A 154 -3.97 16.47 -3.26
C GLU A 154 -4.84 15.23 -3.41
N GLN A 155 -6.17 15.40 -3.41
CA GLN A 155 -7.13 14.31 -3.65
C GLN A 155 -6.98 13.67 -5.03
N GLU A 156 -6.33 14.35 -5.98
CA GLU A 156 -6.06 13.84 -7.31
C GLU A 156 -4.65 13.26 -7.50
N LYS A 157 -3.77 13.39 -6.50
CA LYS A 157 -2.39 12.90 -6.57
C LYS A 157 -2.40 11.38 -6.61
N VAL A 158 -2.00 10.83 -7.76
CA VAL A 158 -1.88 9.39 -7.96
C VAL A 158 -0.70 8.87 -7.12
N ILE A 159 -1.01 7.99 -6.18
CA ILE A 159 -0.04 7.36 -5.27
C ILE A 159 0.39 6.00 -5.83
N LEU A 160 -0.53 5.25 -6.44
CA LEU A 160 -0.24 4.00 -7.13
C LEU A 160 -0.91 3.99 -8.50
N GLN A 161 -0.16 3.64 -9.53
CA GLN A 161 -0.65 3.43 -10.89
C GLN A 161 -0.23 2.05 -11.36
N PHE A 162 -1.20 1.27 -11.82
CA PHE A 162 -0.98 -0.07 -12.35
C PHE A 162 -1.73 -0.25 -13.67
N GLY A 163 -1.12 -0.93 -14.63
CA GLY A 163 -1.82 -1.29 -15.85
C GLY A 163 -1.02 -2.12 -16.83
N LYS A 164 -1.75 -2.64 -17.83
CA LYS A 164 -1.26 -3.62 -18.80
C LYS A 164 -0.55 -2.95 -19.97
N ILE A 165 0.60 -3.53 -20.36
CA ILE A 165 1.37 -3.10 -21.54
C ILE A 165 1.66 -4.22 -22.54
N GLY A 166 1.46 -5.48 -22.16
CA GLY A 166 1.63 -6.64 -23.02
C GLY A 166 0.82 -7.83 -22.50
N LYS A 167 0.93 -9.01 -23.12
CA LYS A 167 0.11 -10.21 -22.78
C LYS A 167 0.09 -10.49 -21.26
N ASP A 168 1.28 -10.58 -20.68
CA ASP A 168 1.53 -10.89 -19.26
C ASP A 168 2.51 -9.86 -18.65
N VAL A 169 2.52 -8.64 -19.21
CA VAL A 169 3.45 -7.58 -18.82
C VAL A 169 2.66 -6.36 -18.36
N TYR A 170 3.02 -5.84 -17.19
CA TYR A 170 2.35 -4.75 -16.51
C TYR A 170 3.36 -3.72 -16.02
N THR A 171 2.96 -2.46 -15.96
CA THR A 171 3.72 -1.38 -15.32
C THR A 171 3.14 -1.09 -13.94
N MET A 172 4.01 -0.83 -12.96
CA MET A 172 3.65 -0.40 -11.62
C MET A 172 4.48 0.84 -11.25
N ASP A 173 3.80 1.97 -11.09
CA ASP A 173 4.40 3.21 -10.62
C ASP A 173 3.82 3.53 -9.24
N TYR A 174 4.66 3.66 -8.21
CA TYR A 174 4.22 3.99 -6.86
C TYR A 174 4.97 5.22 -6.34
N ARG A 175 4.38 5.90 -5.37
CA ARG A 175 4.96 7.06 -4.70
C ARG A 175 4.87 6.90 -3.19
N TYR A 176 5.69 7.69 -2.51
CA TYR A 176 5.52 7.94 -1.07
C TYR A 176 4.04 8.21 -0.76
N PRO A 177 3.48 7.54 0.26
CA PRO A 177 4.16 6.85 1.36
C PRO A 177 4.31 5.34 1.15
N LEU A 178 3.95 4.80 -0.01
CA LEU A 178 4.02 3.36 -0.25
C LEU A 178 5.47 2.87 -0.43
N SER A 179 5.75 1.71 0.14
CA SER A 179 6.86 0.86 -0.25
C SER A 179 6.54 0.08 -1.52
N ALA A 180 7.58 -0.41 -2.21
CA ALA A 180 7.42 -1.31 -3.34
C ALA A 180 6.64 -2.58 -2.98
N PHE A 181 6.82 -3.09 -1.76
CA PHE A 181 6.15 -4.30 -1.28
C PHE A 181 4.65 -4.09 -1.11
N GLU A 182 4.23 -3.01 -0.45
CA GLU A 182 2.82 -2.65 -0.30
C GLU A 182 2.14 -2.43 -1.65
N ALA A 183 2.80 -1.66 -2.52
CA ALA A 183 2.33 -1.41 -3.88
C ALA A 183 2.12 -2.72 -4.66
N PHE A 184 3.13 -3.59 -4.64
CA PHE A 184 3.10 -4.87 -5.34
C PHE A 184 2.00 -5.79 -4.79
N ALA A 185 1.89 -5.91 -3.46
CA ALA A 185 0.84 -6.70 -2.82
C ALA A 185 -0.56 -6.23 -3.24
N MET A 186 -0.81 -4.92 -3.23
CA MET A 186 -2.08 -4.35 -3.72
C MET A 186 -2.32 -4.70 -5.20
N CYS A 187 -1.31 -4.58 -6.07
CA CYS A 187 -1.45 -4.93 -7.48
C CYS A 187 -1.82 -6.40 -7.70
N LEU A 188 -1.23 -7.33 -6.94
CA LEU A 188 -1.54 -8.76 -7.03
C LEU A 188 -3.00 -9.07 -6.70
N THR A 189 -3.63 -8.32 -5.78
CA THR A 189 -5.05 -8.53 -5.44
C THR A 189 -5.98 -8.32 -6.64
N SER A 190 -5.57 -7.53 -7.65
CA SER A 190 -6.32 -7.32 -8.90
C SER A 190 -6.35 -8.55 -9.82
N PHE A 191 -5.50 -9.55 -9.56
CA PHE A 191 -5.49 -10.82 -10.28
C PHE A 191 -6.46 -11.85 -9.74
N GLY A 192 -7.03 -11.63 -8.55
CA GLY A 192 -8.06 -12.49 -7.98
C GLY A 192 -9.32 -12.54 -8.86
N THR A 193 -9.68 -13.74 -9.30
CA THR A 193 -10.95 -14.02 -9.98
C THR A 193 -12.08 -13.98 -8.95
N LYS A 194 -12.80 -12.86 -8.88
CA LYS A 194 -14.14 -12.86 -8.30
C LYS A 194 -15.10 -13.34 -9.39
N LEU A 195 -15.73 -14.49 -9.15
CA LEU A 195 -16.76 -15.08 -10.01
C LEU A 195 -17.79 -14.00 -10.41
N GLY A 196 -18.12 -13.91 -11.70
CA GLY A 196 -19.22 -13.06 -12.20
C GLY A 196 -18.85 -11.69 -12.79
N CYS A 197 -17.61 -11.44 -13.21
CA CYS A 197 -17.34 -10.34 -14.14
C CYS A 197 -16.44 -10.80 -15.29
N GLU A 198 -17.07 -11.17 -16.39
CA GLU A 198 -16.52 -11.11 -17.75
C GLU A 198 -17.01 -9.81 -18.41
#